data_AF-A0A170V664-F1
#
_entry.id   AF-A0A170V664-F1
#
_cell.length_a   1.000
_cell.length_b   1.000
_cell.length_c   1.000
_cell.angle_alpha   90.00
_cell.angle_beta   90.00
_cell.angle_gamma   90.00
#
_symmetry.space_group_name_H-M   'P 1'
#
loop_
_entity.id
_entity.type
_entity.pdbx_description
1 polymer ?
#
loop_
_entity_poly.entity_id
_entity_poly.type
_entity_poly.pdbx_seq_one_letter_code
_entity_poly.pdbx_strand_id
1 'polypeptide(L)'
;MPGTSPQNKIAFNMELSIIDTDYGQYAIVQTCSTYPSLGTTKDNVLVLHRNKDALKSDIETIFKQKTGSSLATYITRQKDTKCKVA
;
A
#
# COMPACT_ATOMS: atom_id res chain seq x y z
N MET A 1 -33.41 -16.82 -16.76
CA MET A 1 -33.35 -15.44 -16.24
C MET A 1 -31.93 -15.21 -15.71
N PRO A 2 -31.19 -14.19 -16.16
CA PRO A 2 -29.86 -13.92 -15.62
C PRO A 2 -30.03 -13.28 -14.23
N GLY A 3 -29.61 -13.99 -13.18
CA GLY A 3 -29.60 -13.47 -11.81
C GLY A 3 -28.46 -12.47 -11.65
N THR A 4 -28.79 -11.19 -11.52
CA THR A 4 -27.85 -10.17 -11.05
C THR A 4 -27.57 -10.40 -9.58
N SER A 5 -26.37 -10.93 -9.27
CA SER A 5 -25.84 -10.98 -7.90
C SER A 5 -25.82 -9.56 -7.32
N PRO A 6 -26.33 -9.33 -6.09
CA PRO A 6 -26.21 -8.03 -5.45
C PRO A 6 -24.72 -7.72 -5.26
N GLN A 7 -24.22 -6.69 -5.95
CA GLN A 7 -22.90 -6.15 -5.67
C GLN A 7 -22.95 -5.50 -4.29
N ASN A 8 -22.42 -6.17 -3.27
CA ASN A 8 -22.26 -5.59 -1.95
C ASN A 8 -21.26 -4.43 -2.05
N LYS A 9 -21.78 -3.20 -2.12
CA LYS A 9 -20.98 -1.99 -2.12
C LYS A 9 -20.45 -1.77 -0.70
N ILE A 10 -19.14 -1.93 -0.52
CA ILE A 10 -18.48 -1.59 0.74
C ILE A 10 -17.96 -0.16 0.61
N ALA A 11 -18.50 0.74 1.42
CA ALA A 11 -17.98 2.08 1.58
C ALA A 11 -16.91 2.08 2.68
N PHE A 12 -15.80 2.77 2.41
CA PHE A 12 -14.72 2.98 3.39
C PHE A 12 -14.15 4.38 3.19
N ASN A 13 -13.67 4.96 4.28
CA ASN A 13 -12.91 6.21 4.25
C ASN A 13 -11.44 5.85 4.31
N MET A 14 -10.64 6.44 3.43
CA MET A 14 -9.20 6.22 3.40
C MET A 14 -8.47 7.55 3.57
N GLU A 15 -7.62 7.60 4.58
CA GLU A 15 -6.67 8.68 4.80
C GLU A 15 -5.29 8.23 4.33
N LEU A 16 -4.53 9.16 3.76
CA LEU A 16 -3.18 8.91 3.28
C LEU A 16 -2.24 10.01 3.77
N SER A 17 -1.11 9.59 4.33
CA SER A 17 -0.02 10.47 4.76
C SER A 17 1.27 10.04 4.10
N ILE A 18 2.05 11.00 3.60
CA ILE A 18 3.40 10.76 3.07
C ILE A 18 4.37 10.84 4.24
N ILE A 19 5.04 9.73 4.56
CA ILE A 19 6.08 9.68 5.59
C ILE A 19 7.40 10.24 5.03
N ASP A 20 7.76 9.83 3.82
CA ASP A 20 8.99 10.27 3.16
C ASP A 20 8.89 10.02 1.65
N THR A 21 9.50 10.88 0.83
CA THR A 21 9.57 10.69 -0.62
C THR A 21 10.64 11.59 -1.23
N ASP A 22 11.25 11.15 -2.33
CA ASP A 22 12.12 11.96 -3.18
C ASP A 22 11.41 12.51 -4.43
N TYR A 23 10.10 12.24 -4.58
CA TYR A 23 9.27 12.56 -5.76
C TYR A 23 9.78 11.99 -7.10
N GLY A 24 10.87 11.22 -7.08
CA GLY A 24 11.60 10.76 -8.26
C GLY A 24 11.55 9.25 -8.41
N GLN A 25 11.94 8.52 -7.36
CA GLN A 25 12.13 7.08 -7.37
C GLN A 25 11.20 6.36 -6.40
N TYR A 26 10.90 6.94 -5.23
CA TYR A 26 10.16 6.25 -4.18
C TYR A 26 9.24 7.15 -3.35
N ALA A 27 8.29 6.51 -2.64
CA ALA A 27 7.55 7.11 -1.55
C ALA A 27 7.27 6.07 -0.47
N ILE A 28 7.29 6.49 0.79
CA ILE A 28 6.80 5.74 1.94
C ILE A 28 5.51 6.42 2.37
N VAL A 29 4.39 5.70 2.30
CA VAL A 29 3.08 6.24 2.65
C VAL A 29 2.43 5.40 3.73
N GLN A 30 1.71 6.06 4.62
CA GLN A 30 0.80 5.41 5.56
C GLN A 30 -0.62 5.61 5.05
N THR A 31 -1.40 4.53 5.03
CA THR A 31 -2.82 4.56 4.70
C THR A 31 -3.64 4.03 5.86
N CYS A 32 -4.62 4.79 6.31
CA CYS A 32 -5.57 4.38 7.33
C CYS A 32 -6.95 4.26 6.67
N SER A 33 -7.51 3.07 6.63
CA SER A 33 -8.82 2.80 6.04
C SER A 33 -9.82 2.39 7.11
N THR A 34 -10.84 3.21 7.32
CA THR A 34 -11.96 2.90 8.21
C THR A 34 -13.12 2.35 7.41
N TYR A 35 -13.64 1.20 7.86
CA TYR A 35 -14.79 0.51 7.26
C TYR A 35 -15.97 0.57 8.25
N PRO A 36 -16.83 1.61 8.18
CA PRO A 36 -17.90 1.81 9.16
C PRO A 36 -18.86 0.62 9.24
N SER A 37 -19.19 0.03 8.10
CA SER A 37 -20.09 -1.14 8.03
C SER A 37 -19.52 -2.40 8.67
N LEU A 38 -18.20 -2.48 8.86
CA LEU A 38 -17.50 -3.61 9.47
C LEU A 38 -16.96 -3.29 10.88
N GLY A 39 -17.14 -2.04 11.36
CA GLY A 39 -16.64 -1.58 12.65
C GLY A 39 -15.12 -1.74 12.82
N THR A 40 -14.35 -1.70 11.72
CA THR A 40 -12.91 -1.98 11.75
C THR A 40 -12.12 -0.90 11.01
N THR A 41 -10.89 -0.70 11.48
CA THR A 41 -9.90 0.16 10.84
C THR A 41 -8.68 -0.67 10.48
N LYS A 42 -8.14 -0.44 9.29
CA LYS A 42 -6.92 -1.09 8.77
C LYS A 42 -5.88 -0.04 8.50
N ASP A 43 -4.74 -0.16 9.16
CA ASP A 43 -3.56 0.67 8.94
C ASP A 43 -2.53 -0.12 8.13
N ASN A 44 -1.93 0.51 7.13
CA ASN A 44 -0.88 -0.07 6.31
C ASN A 44 0.20 0.98 6.02
N VAL A 45 1.44 0.54 6.04
CA VAL A 45 2.56 1.30 5.49
C VAL A 45 2.99 0.67 4.18
N LEU A 46 3.12 1.48 3.14
CA LEU A 46 3.47 1.05 1.79
C LEU A 46 4.78 1.72 1.36
N VAL A 47 5.68 0.93 0.79
CA VAL A 47 6.85 1.41 0.06
C VAL A 47 6.55 1.33 -1.42
N LEU A 48 6.45 2.49 -2.06
CA LEU A 48 6.13 2.65 -3.46
C LEU A 48 7.40 2.98 -4.23
N HIS A 49 7.57 2.36 -5.40
CA HIS A 49 8.61 2.69 -6.36
C HIS A 49 7.95 3.13 -7.68
N ARG A 50 8.58 4.08 -8.38
CA ARG A 50 8.02 4.63 -9.63
C ARG A 50 7.93 3.61 -10.76
N ASN A 51 8.86 2.65 -10.78
CA ASN A 51 8.84 1.52 -11.69
C ASN A 51 8.66 0.23 -10.87
N LYS A 52 7.77 -0.66 -11.32
CA LYS A 52 7.45 -1.94 -10.66
C LYS A 52 8.66 -2.87 -10.46
N ASP A 53 9.68 -2.74 -11.31
CA ASP A 53 10.87 -3.58 -11.30
C ASP A 53 12.07 -2.85 -10.66
N ALA A 54 11.92 -1.56 -10.33
CA ALA A 54 12.96 -0.79 -9.69
C ALA A 54 12.94 -1.00 -8.17
N LEU A 55 14.13 -1.23 -7.61
CA LEU A 55 14.36 -1.27 -6.18
C LEU A 55 15.39 -0.20 -5.85
N LYS A 56 15.00 0.78 -5.03
CA LYS A 56 15.94 1.77 -4.53
C LYS A 56 16.88 1.09 -3.54
N SER A 57 18.19 1.13 -3.80
CA SER A 57 19.18 0.30 -3.10
C SER A 57 19.27 0.58 -1.59
N ASP A 58 18.99 1.80 -1.18
CA ASP A 58 19.03 2.30 0.20
C ASP A 58 17.65 2.35 0.88
N ILE A 59 16.61 1.80 0.24
CA ILE A 59 15.22 1.93 0.72
C ILE A 59 15.01 1.32 2.11
N GLU A 60 15.67 0.21 2.44
CA GLU A 60 15.56 -0.42 3.75
C GLU A 60 16.13 0.48 4.86
N THR A 61 17.26 1.13 4.61
CA THR A 61 17.87 2.07 5.55
C THR A 61 16.97 3.28 5.77
N ILE A 62 16.45 3.88 4.69
CA ILE A 62 15.53 5.02 4.78
C ILE A 62 14.27 4.62 5.55
N PHE A 63 13.67 3.48 5.19
CA PHE A 63 12.46 2.98 5.84
C PHE A 63 12.67 2.80 7.34
N LYS A 64 13.78 2.18 7.75
CA LYS A 64 14.10 1.97 9.15
C LYS A 64 14.32 3.29 9.90
N GLN A 65 14.99 4.26 9.29
CA GLN A 65 15.20 5.58 9.88
C GLN A 65 13.89 6.35 10.08
N LYS A 66 12.95 6.24 9.13
CA LYS A 66 11.71 7.01 9.13
C LYS A 66 10.59 6.37 9.94
N THR A 67 10.55 5.05 10.02
CA THR A 67 9.46 4.30 10.66
C THR A 67 9.87 3.57 11.93
N GLY A 68 11.18 3.40 12.18
CA GLY A 68 11.71 2.54 13.24
C GLY A 68 11.52 1.04 12.99
N SER A 69 10.94 0.64 11.85
CA SER A 69 10.61 -0.75 11.51
C SER A 69 11.54 -1.33 10.44
N SER A 70 11.51 -2.65 10.24
CA SER A 70 12.27 -3.35 9.19
C SER A 70 11.33 -3.82 8.08
N LEU A 71 11.80 -3.76 6.83
CA LEU A 71 11.07 -4.31 5.68
C LEU A 71 10.93 -5.84 5.71
N ALA A 72 11.69 -6.54 6.56
CA ALA A 72 11.63 -8.00 6.67
C ALA A 72 10.25 -8.52 7.11
N THR A 73 9.45 -7.70 7.81
CA THR A 73 8.09 -8.06 8.24
C THR A 73 7.02 -7.66 7.22
N TYR A 74 7.40 -7.04 6.11
CA TYR A 74 6.50 -6.54 5.09
C TYR A 74 6.41 -7.48 3.90
N ILE A 75 5.24 -7.51 3.27
CA ILE A 75 5.00 -8.31 2.08
C ILE A 75 5.59 -7.58 0.88
N THR A 76 6.47 -8.27 0.15
CA THR A 76 7.05 -7.76 -1.09
C THR A 76 6.33 -8.37 -2.30
N ARG A 77 6.07 -7.54 -3.31
CA ARG A 77 5.53 -8.02 -4.59
C ARG A 77 6.56 -8.92 -5.27
N GLN A 78 6.15 -10.12 -5.68
CA GLN A 78 7.03 -11.03 -6.42
C GLN A 78 7.31 -10.45 -7.82
N LYS A 79 8.56 -10.58 -8.30
CA LYS A 79 9.05 -10.01 -9.56
C LYS A 79 8.17 -10.33 -10.78
N ASP A 80 7.55 -11.50 -10.81
CA ASP A 80 6.74 -11.94 -11.96
C ASP A 80 5.23 -11.74 -11.77
N THR A 81 4.82 -11.04 -10.71
CA THR A 81 3.40 -10.76 -10.46
C THR A 81 2.89 -9.79 -11.52
N LYS A 82 2.08 -10.28 -12.47
CA LYS A 82 1.34 -9.45 -13.42
C LYS A 82 0.09 -8.88 -12.73
N CYS A 83 0.20 -7.68 -12.16
CA CYS A 83 -0.97 -6.94 -11.70
C CYS A 83 -1.83 -6.56 -12.91
N LYS A 84 -3.11 -6.91 -12.87
CA LYS A 84 -4.10 -6.37 -13.81
C LYS A 84 -4.40 -4.95 -13.36
N VAL A 85 -3.98 -3.96 -14.15
CA VAL A 85 -4.41 -2.58 -13.94
C VAL A 85 -5.83 -2.50 -14.49
N ALA A 86 -6.77 -2.07 -13.66
CA ALA A 86 -8.17 -1.88 -14.03
C ALA A 86 -8.33 -0.65 -14.94
#